data_AF-A0A9E3D777-F1
#
_entry.id   AF-A0A9E3D777-F1
#
_cell.length_a   1.000
_cell.length_b   1.000
_cell.length_c   1.000
_cell.angle_alpha   90.00
_cell.angle_beta   90.00
_cell.angle_gamma   90.00
#
_symmetry.space_group_name_H-M   'P 1'
#
loop_
_entity.id
_entity.type
_entity.pdbx_description
1 polymer ?
#
loop_
_entity_poly.entity_id
_entity_poly.type
_entity_poly.pdbx_seq_one_letter_code
_entity_poly.pdbx_strand_id
1 'polypeptide(L)'
;ANLSNDPDQQYFADALTEDLTTDLSRLAHMLVISRNSAFTLKDKPVNAKQIGRELGVRYLLEGSVRRSGSQVRVNTQLIDAETDKHLWAERFDRDAGDLFALQNEITGRIGNTLNLVLTAAEAARPTEHPDALDYILRGRAAVLKPLSSENNAEMIGLFERALALDPQSVEAQSWLAVVLSNRALSGTSDSAGADLARAEGLVGQALAASPGSAYAHAVKGHVLRAQRRCKEAIPEFETALASNRNLVVAFSGLAWCKLNTGSIEEVIPLAEQAIRLSPRDPLIGYWYSAIGFVHLLQSRTDEAIVWLEKARSAIPAYPFVRSRLASAYALRGETERAAAELAEARRLVGDDRFSSIARLKAAGSGGVPKIRALYEATYFAGLRKAGMPEE
;
A
#
# COMPACT_ATOMS: atom_id res chain seq x y z
N ALA A 1 28.22 6.16 3.83
CA ALA A 1 29.67 5.85 3.92
C ALA A 1 30.02 4.64 3.05
N ASN A 2 31.21 4.64 2.43
CA ASN A 2 31.77 3.49 1.73
C ASN A 2 32.74 2.75 2.67
N LEU A 3 32.45 1.51 3.03
CA LEU A 3 33.23 0.76 4.02
C LEU A 3 34.24 -0.23 3.40
N SER A 4 34.39 -0.25 2.08
CA SER A 4 35.32 -1.15 1.38
C SER A 4 36.62 -0.46 0.91
N ASN A 5 36.72 0.87 1.07
CA ASN A 5 37.80 1.72 0.51
C ASN A 5 37.97 1.61 -1.01
N ASP A 6 36.98 1.06 -1.71
CA ASP A 6 36.98 0.90 -3.17
C ASP A 6 36.32 2.13 -3.83
N PRO A 7 37.04 2.94 -4.62
CA PRO A 7 36.49 4.13 -5.29
C PRO A 7 35.25 3.82 -6.16
N ASP A 8 35.17 2.63 -6.75
CA ASP A 8 34.04 2.23 -7.59
C ASP A 8 32.75 2.05 -6.77
N GLN A 9 32.88 1.80 -5.46
CA GLN A 9 31.74 1.69 -4.54
C GLN A 9 31.30 3.04 -3.97
N GLN A 10 32.16 4.05 -4.06
CA GLN A 10 31.83 5.41 -3.65
C GLN A 10 30.72 5.98 -4.53
N TYR A 11 30.81 5.76 -5.86
CA TYR A 11 29.78 6.16 -6.80
C TYR A 11 28.41 5.59 -6.45
N PHE A 12 28.33 4.30 -6.11
CA PHE A 12 27.07 3.65 -5.75
C PHE A 12 26.46 4.22 -4.46
N ALA A 13 27.29 4.48 -3.44
CA ALA A 13 26.81 5.11 -2.21
C ALA A 13 26.32 6.55 -2.43
N ASP A 14 26.99 7.32 -3.30
CA ASP A 14 26.61 8.69 -3.62
C ASP A 14 25.34 8.73 -4.47
N ALA A 15 25.21 7.83 -5.45
CA ALA A 15 24.02 7.69 -6.29
C ALA A 15 22.79 7.28 -5.45
N LEU A 16 22.94 6.34 -4.50
CA LEU A 16 21.89 6.03 -3.53
C LEU A 16 21.49 7.26 -2.70
N THR A 17 22.45 8.06 -2.25
CA THR A 17 22.16 9.27 -1.46
C THR A 17 21.41 10.31 -2.29
N GLU A 18 21.81 10.49 -3.56
CA GLU A 18 21.15 11.40 -4.51
C GLU A 18 19.70 10.97 -4.81
N ASP A 19 19.48 9.69 -5.12
CA ASP A 19 18.15 9.16 -5.40
C ASP A 19 17.25 9.22 -4.18
N LEU A 20 17.78 8.86 -3.00
CA LEU A 20 17.03 8.99 -1.74
C LEU A 20 16.67 10.45 -1.44
N THR A 21 17.60 11.38 -1.65
CA THR A 21 17.32 12.82 -1.50
C THR A 21 16.17 13.24 -2.42
N THR A 22 16.21 12.79 -3.68
CA THR A 22 15.19 13.10 -4.69
C THR A 22 13.83 12.50 -4.33
N ASP A 23 13.78 11.21 -4.00
CA ASP A 23 12.55 10.50 -3.68
C ASP A 23 11.93 10.99 -2.36
N LEU A 24 12.74 11.26 -1.33
CA LEU A 24 12.27 11.81 -0.07
C LEU A 24 11.79 13.27 -0.22
N SER A 25 12.39 14.05 -1.12
CA SER A 25 11.92 15.43 -1.41
C SER A 25 10.52 15.46 -2.04
N ARG A 26 10.04 14.33 -2.58
CA ARG A 26 8.66 14.20 -3.07
C ARG A 26 7.65 13.90 -1.96
N LEU A 27 8.10 13.52 -0.76
CA LEU A 27 7.21 13.35 0.37
C LEU A 27 6.69 14.71 0.81
N ALA A 28 5.37 14.89 0.72
CA ALA A 28 4.72 16.13 1.13
C ALA A 28 5.09 16.45 2.58
N HIS A 29 5.36 17.73 2.84
CA HIS A 29 5.66 18.27 4.18
C HIS A 29 6.98 17.79 4.81
N MET A 30 7.86 17.15 4.04
CA MET A 30 9.23 16.84 4.47
C MET A 30 10.24 17.78 3.81
N LEU A 31 10.88 18.62 4.63
CA LEU A 31 12.05 19.37 4.19
C LEU A 31 13.25 18.41 4.18
N VAL A 32 13.76 18.12 2.99
CA VAL A 32 14.98 17.32 2.80
C VAL A 32 16.12 18.26 2.45
N ILE A 33 17.20 18.19 3.23
CA ILE A 33 18.41 18.97 2.96
C ILE A 33 19.11 18.48 1.69
N SER A 34 19.79 19.40 1.00
CA SER A 34 20.52 19.05 -0.21
C SER A 34 21.60 18.01 0.06
N ARG A 35 21.86 17.12 -0.92
CA ARG A 35 22.94 16.13 -0.82
C ARG A 35 24.30 16.77 -0.56
N ASN A 36 24.55 17.97 -1.11
CA ASN A 36 25.82 18.67 -0.96
C ASN A 36 26.06 19.06 0.50
N SER A 37 25.01 19.54 1.19
CA SER A 37 25.06 19.82 2.63
C SER A 37 25.38 18.56 3.43
N ALA A 38 24.70 17.44 3.11
CA ALA A 38 24.97 16.15 3.75
C ALA A 38 26.41 15.66 3.50
N PHE A 39 26.94 15.83 2.29
CA PHE A 39 28.31 15.43 1.95
C PHE A 39 29.38 16.23 2.71
N THR A 40 29.08 17.45 3.19
CA THR A 40 30.04 18.18 4.05
C THR A 40 30.28 17.52 5.40
N LEU A 41 29.40 16.61 5.83
CA LEU A 41 29.50 15.88 7.09
C LEU A 41 30.08 14.47 6.94
N LYS A 42 30.35 14.07 5.70
CA LYS A 42 30.91 12.76 5.38
C LYS A 42 32.26 12.58 6.10
N ASP A 43 32.44 11.40 6.69
CA ASP A 43 33.64 10.97 7.41
C ASP A 43 34.03 11.85 8.63
N LYS A 44 33.14 12.76 9.07
CA LYS A 44 33.30 13.50 10.32
C LYS A 44 32.77 12.69 11.50
N PRO A 45 33.46 12.69 12.66
CA PRO A 45 33.00 12.02 13.87
C PRO A 45 31.96 12.88 14.61
N VAL A 46 30.83 13.17 13.97
CA VAL A 46 29.72 13.95 14.54
C VAL A 46 28.54 13.02 14.85
N ASN A 47 27.89 13.21 16.00
CA ASN A 47 26.69 12.45 16.36
C ASN A 47 25.41 13.09 15.78
N ALA A 48 24.31 12.34 15.75
CA ALA A 48 23.06 12.79 15.15
C ALA A 48 22.52 14.08 15.79
N LYS A 49 22.69 14.26 17.11
CA LYS A 49 22.30 15.49 17.83
C LYS A 49 23.03 16.72 17.34
N GLN A 50 24.33 16.61 17.08
CA GLN A 50 25.11 17.71 16.56
C GLN A 50 24.69 18.04 15.12
N ILE A 51 24.53 17.02 14.28
CA ILE A 51 24.07 17.19 12.89
C ILE A 51 22.69 17.86 12.84
N GLY A 52 21.76 17.42 13.69
CA GLY A 52 20.41 17.98 13.78
C GLY A 52 20.42 19.47 14.12
N ARG A 53 21.29 19.90 15.04
CA ARG A 53 21.44 21.32 15.39
C ARG A 53 22.13 22.13 14.30
N GLU A 54 23.17 21.58 13.67
CA GLU A 54 23.95 22.28 12.65
C GLU A 54 23.14 22.51 11.37
N LEU A 55 22.35 21.52 10.95
CA LEU A 55 21.56 21.59 9.72
C LEU A 55 20.09 21.95 9.94
N GLY A 56 19.64 22.06 11.19
CA GLY A 56 18.22 22.30 11.52
C GLY A 56 17.31 21.14 11.13
N VAL A 57 17.80 19.90 11.13
CA VAL A 57 17.04 18.71 10.73
C VAL A 57 16.56 17.90 11.93
N ARG A 58 15.33 17.40 11.85
CA ARG A 58 14.75 16.54 12.88
C ARG A 58 15.20 15.08 12.77
N TYR A 59 15.35 14.61 11.55
CA TYR A 59 15.62 13.21 11.25
C TYR A 59 16.88 13.09 10.43
N LEU A 60 17.70 12.10 10.78
CA LEU A 60 18.91 11.74 10.04
C LEU A 60 18.74 10.35 9.47
N LEU A 61 18.83 10.23 8.15
CA LEU A 61 19.02 8.94 7.49
C LEU A 61 20.51 8.77 7.21
N GLU A 62 21.11 7.75 7.80
CA GLU A 62 22.50 7.40 7.54
C GLU A 62 22.64 5.94 7.14
N GLY A 63 23.74 5.62 6.47
CA GLY A 63 23.95 4.28 5.97
C GLY A 63 25.36 4.01 5.45
N SER A 64 25.60 2.73 5.21
CA SER A 64 26.86 2.22 4.72
C SER A 64 26.67 1.25 3.57
N VAL A 65 27.53 1.33 2.57
CA VAL A 65 27.62 0.31 1.52
C VAL A 65 28.92 -0.47 1.66
N ARG A 66 28.83 -1.78 1.46
CA ARG A 66 29.98 -2.68 1.35
C ARG A 66 29.71 -3.70 0.25
N ARG A 67 30.61 -3.84 -0.71
CA ARG A 67 30.57 -4.92 -1.71
C ARG A 67 31.66 -5.95 -1.43
N SER A 68 31.33 -7.21 -1.72
CA SER A 68 32.25 -8.35 -1.66
C SER A 68 31.95 -9.28 -2.83
N GLY A 69 32.78 -9.25 -3.88
CA GLY A 69 32.52 -9.97 -5.12
C GLY A 69 31.24 -9.49 -5.81
N SER A 70 30.32 -10.42 -6.09
CA SER A 70 29.00 -10.09 -6.63
C SER A 70 28.00 -9.64 -5.57
N GLN A 71 28.31 -9.65 -4.27
CA GLN A 71 27.34 -9.24 -3.25
C GLN A 71 27.50 -7.79 -2.84
N VAL A 72 26.41 -7.04 -2.79
CA VAL A 72 26.31 -5.71 -2.21
C VAL A 72 25.52 -5.80 -0.91
N ARG A 73 26.10 -5.25 0.15
CA ARG A 73 25.47 -5.02 1.44
C ARG A 73 25.23 -3.54 1.64
N VAL A 74 23.99 -3.16 1.88
CA VAL A 74 23.61 -1.81 2.28
C VAL A 74 23.01 -1.87 3.68
N ASN A 75 23.51 -1.07 4.61
CA ASN A 75 22.87 -0.84 5.90
C ASN A 75 22.34 0.59 5.93
N THR A 76 21.14 0.79 6.43
CA THR A 76 20.51 2.11 6.58
C THR A 76 19.80 2.20 7.91
N GLN A 77 19.85 3.37 8.53
CA GLN A 77 19.14 3.66 9.77
C GLN A 77 18.60 5.08 9.79
N LEU A 78 17.40 5.21 10.34
CA LEU A 78 16.72 6.47 10.59
C LEU A 78 16.84 6.80 12.09
N ILE A 79 17.35 7.98 12.38
CA ILE A 79 17.62 8.47 13.73
C ILE A 79 16.83 9.76 13.96
N ASP A 80 16.19 9.85 15.13
CA ASP A 80 15.66 11.11 15.65
C ASP A 80 16.82 11.94 16.20
N ALA A 81 17.14 13.06 15.54
CA ALA A 81 18.30 13.87 15.86
C ALA A 81 18.13 14.66 17.17
N GLU A 82 16.93 14.84 17.71
CA GLU A 82 16.75 15.50 19.01
C GLU A 82 17.07 14.54 20.16
N THR A 83 16.62 13.29 20.02
CA THR A 83 16.67 12.30 21.10
C THR A 83 17.82 11.29 20.96
N ASP A 84 18.45 11.23 19.79
CA ASP A 84 19.46 10.22 19.40
C ASP A 84 18.89 8.79 19.39
N LYS A 85 17.56 8.65 19.22
CA LYS A 85 16.88 7.35 19.18
C LYS A 85 16.83 6.82 17.75
N HIS A 86 17.16 5.55 17.59
CA HIS A 86 16.95 4.84 16.33
C HIS A 86 15.45 4.55 16.15
N LEU A 87 14.87 5.08 15.08
CA LEU A 87 13.46 4.87 14.72
C LEU A 87 13.29 3.65 13.83
N TRP A 88 14.27 3.39 12.97
CA TRP A 88 14.26 2.26 12.05
C TRP A 88 15.68 1.92 11.62
N ALA A 89 15.94 0.65 11.36
CA ALA A 89 17.17 0.20 10.73
C ALA A 89 16.89 -1.01 9.84
N GLU A 90 17.60 -1.11 8.73
CA GLU A 90 17.48 -2.24 7.82
C GLU A 90 18.80 -2.53 7.10
N ARG A 91 18.94 -3.80 6.73
CA ARG A 91 20.06 -4.33 5.98
C ARG A 91 19.57 -5.02 4.71
N PHE A 92 20.18 -4.64 3.59
CA PHE A 92 19.97 -5.23 2.28
C PHE A 92 21.19 -6.05 1.91
N ASP A 93 20.98 -7.33 1.61
CA ASP A 93 21.99 -8.23 1.04
C ASP A 93 21.48 -8.69 -0.33
N ARG A 94 22.18 -8.30 -1.40
CA ARG A 94 21.75 -8.54 -2.79
C ARG A 94 22.93 -8.85 -3.70
N ASP A 95 22.64 -9.57 -4.78
CA ASP A 95 23.60 -9.74 -5.88
C ASP A 95 23.68 -8.46 -6.73
N ALA A 96 24.87 -8.14 -7.20
CA ALA A 96 25.25 -6.94 -7.94
C ALA A 96 24.96 -7.04 -9.44
N GLY A 97 24.31 -8.12 -9.90
CA GLY A 97 24.09 -8.41 -11.32
C GLY A 97 23.56 -7.22 -12.11
N ASP A 98 22.51 -6.55 -11.62
CA ASP A 98 22.05 -5.26 -12.14
C ASP A 98 22.04 -4.21 -11.00
N LEU A 99 23.12 -3.42 -10.94
CA LEU A 99 23.28 -2.38 -9.94
C LEU A 99 22.21 -1.29 -10.02
N PHE A 100 21.70 -0.98 -11.22
CA PHE A 100 20.66 0.05 -11.38
C PHE A 100 19.29 -0.46 -10.91
N ALA A 101 18.95 -1.70 -11.24
CA ALA A 101 17.73 -2.33 -10.72
C ALA A 101 17.80 -2.46 -9.18
N LEU A 102 18.96 -2.86 -8.65
CA LEU A 102 19.21 -2.93 -7.22
C LEU A 102 19.06 -1.56 -6.53
N GLN A 103 19.65 -0.52 -7.11
CA GLN A 103 19.55 0.84 -6.61
C GLN A 103 18.08 1.29 -6.53
N ASN A 104 17.31 1.11 -7.60
CA ASN A 104 15.89 1.45 -7.65
C ASN A 104 15.04 0.66 -6.63
N GLU A 105 15.33 -0.63 -6.42
CA GLU A 105 14.65 -1.44 -5.40
C GLU A 105 14.94 -0.90 -3.99
N ILE A 106 16.21 -0.62 -3.70
CA ILE A 106 16.65 -0.13 -2.38
C ILE A 106 16.06 1.25 -2.10
N THR A 107 16.15 2.19 -3.04
CA THR A 107 15.65 3.56 -2.86
C THR A 107 14.13 3.56 -2.69
N GLY A 108 13.42 2.80 -3.52
CA GLY A 108 11.97 2.63 -3.41
C GLY A 108 11.55 2.04 -2.07
N ARG A 109 12.26 1.02 -1.60
CA ARG A 109 11.96 0.37 -0.32
C ARG A 109 12.22 1.26 0.89
N ILE A 110 13.35 1.98 0.88
CA ILE A 110 13.66 2.96 1.92
C ILE A 110 12.61 4.08 1.90
N GLY A 111 12.32 4.68 0.75
CA GLY A 111 11.35 5.77 0.63
C GLY A 111 9.96 5.39 1.16
N ASN A 112 9.43 4.23 0.77
CA ASN A 112 8.15 3.74 1.27
C ASN A 112 8.18 3.48 2.78
N THR A 113 9.26 2.90 3.30
CA THR A 113 9.39 2.60 4.73
C THR A 113 9.50 3.88 5.56
N LEU A 114 10.32 4.84 5.12
CA LEU A 114 10.50 6.11 5.81
C LEU A 114 9.21 6.92 5.81
N ASN A 115 8.46 6.92 4.71
CA ASN A 115 7.15 7.56 4.68
C ASN A 115 6.22 7.03 5.80
N LEU A 116 6.19 5.72 6.05
CA LEU A 116 5.38 5.13 7.13
C LEU A 116 5.92 5.45 8.52
N VAL A 117 7.22 5.25 8.74
CA VAL A 117 7.87 5.44 10.06
C VAL A 117 7.78 6.90 10.50
N LEU A 118 8.08 7.84 9.60
CA LEU A 118 8.04 9.27 9.89
C LEU A 118 6.61 9.76 10.10
N THR A 119 5.64 9.28 9.31
CA THR A 119 4.21 9.59 9.54
C THR A 119 3.79 9.19 10.95
N ALA A 120 4.14 7.98 11.39
CA ALA A 120 3.79 7.50 12.73
C ALA A 120 4.48 8.31 13.83
N ALA A 121 5.76 8.62 13.65
CA ALA A 121 6.54 9.40 14.60
C ALA A 121 5.98 10.82 14.77
N GLU A 122 5.66 11.49 13.65
CA GLU A 122 5.12 12.85 13.67
C GLU A 122 3.68 12.90 14.20
N ALA A 123 2.84 11.92 13.83
CA ALA A 123 1.46 11.81 14.32
C ALA A 123 1.35 11.58 15.83
N ALA A 124 2.33 10.90 16.42
CA ALA A 124 2.39 10.61 17.85
C ALA A 124 2.82 11.81 18.70
N ARG A 125 3.26 12.91 18.08
CA ARG A 125 3.72 14.08 18.82
C ARG A 125 2.55 14.80 19.51
N PRO A 126 2.69 15.14 20.80
CA PRO A 126 1.75 16.02 21.47
C PRO A 126 1.73 17.40 20.80
N THR A 127 0.53 17.89 20.53
CA THR A 127 0.29 19.29 20.13
C THR A 127 -0.99 19.76 20.82
N GLU A 128 -0.93 20.94 21.43
CA GLU A 128 -2.07 21.56 22.11
C GLU A 128 -3.06 22.17 21.10
N HIS A 129 -2.57 22.52 19.91
CA HIS A 129 -3.34 23.16 18.85
C HIS A 129 -3.05 22.48 17.51
N PRO A 130 -3.68 21.31 17.24
CA PRO A 130 -3.47 20.59 15.99
C PRO A 130 -3.89 21.42 14.78
N ASP A 131 -3.01 21.54 13.79
CA ASP A 131 -3.33 22.14 12.50
C ASP A 131 -3.84 21.10 11.48
N ALA A 132 -4.04 21.52 10.23
CA ALA A 132 -4.50 20.62 9.17
C ALA A 132 -3.52 19.47 8.91
N LEU A 133 -2.21 19.75 8.95
CA LEU A 133 -1.17 18.76 8.72
C LEU A 133 -1.12 17.74 9.87
N ASP A 134 -1.26 18.18 11.12
CA ASP A 134 -1.36 17.29 12.27
C ASP A 134 -2.51 16.29 12.12
N TYR A 135 -3.69 16.75 11.69
CA TYR A 135 -4.83 15.87 11.44
C TYR A 135 -4.61 14.93 10.26
N ILE A 136 -3.97 15.39 9.18
CA ILE A 136 -3.59 14.54 8.04
C ILE A 136 -2.64 13.42 8.50
N LEU A 137 -1.57 13.76 9.23
CA LEU A 137 -0.59 12.78 9.70
C LEU A 137 -1.21 11.77 10.66
N ARG A 138 -2.09 12.20 11.56
CA ARG A 138 -2.88 11.30 12.43
C ARG A 138 -3.79 10.39 11.62
N GLY A 139 -4.48 10.91 10.61
CA GLY A 139 -5.33 10.12 9.72
C GLY A 139 -4.53 9.07 8.96
N ARG A 140 -3.35 9.44 8.45
CA ARG A 140 -2.41 8.53 7.78
C ARG A 140 -1.86 7.46 8.74
N ALA A 141 -1.53 7.84 9.97
CA ALA A 141 -1.08 6.88 10.98
C ALA A 141 -2.20 5.89 11.37
N ALA A 142 -3.47 6.30 11.33
CA ALA A 142 -4.61 5.42 11.54
C ALA A 142 -4.76 4.34 10.44
N VAL A 143 -4.23 4.57 9.22
CA VAL A 143 -4.14 3.52 8.17
C VAL A 143 -3.26 2.35 8.61
N LEU A 144 -2.29 2.58 9.52
CA LEU A 144 -1.43 1.53 10.06
C LEU A 144 -2.18 0.61 11.03
N LYS A 145 -3.34 1.03 11.53
CA LYS A 145 -4.16 0.23 12.45
C LYS A 145 -4.96 -0.82 11.66
N PRO A 146 -5.32 -1.95 12.29
CA PRO A 146 -6.19 -2.94 11.66
C PRO A 146 -7.49 -2.32 11.14
N LEU A 147 -7.97 -2.79 9.99
CA LEU A 147 -9.22 -2.33 9.41
C LEU A 147 -10.39 -2.69 10.33
N SER A 148 -11.17 -1.69 10.73
CA SER A 148 -12.45 -1.85 11.43
C SER A 148 -13.37 -0.68 11.11
N SER A 149 -14.66 -0.80 11.46
CA SER A 149 -15.63 0.30 11.31
C SER A 149 -15.22 1.52 12.14
N GLU A 150 -14.68 1.29 13.34
CA GLU A 150 -14.17 2.33 14.23
C GLU A 150 -12.95 3.03 13.64
N ASN A 151 -11.98 2.26 13.11
CA ASN A 151 -10.80 2.84 12.47
C ASN A 151 -11.17 3.65 11.22
N ASN A 152 -12.14 3.18 10.41
CA ASN A 152 -12.66 3.93 9.26
C ASN A 152 -13.31 5.25 9.69
N ALA A 153 -14.13 5.23 10.74
CA ALA A 153 -14.76 6.44 11.27
C ALA A 153 -13.72 7.42 11.84
N GLU A 154 -12.69 6.92 12.53
CA GLU A 154 -11.57 7.73 13.01
C GLU A 154 -10.83 8.42 11.85
N MET A 155 -10.43 7.66 10.82
CA MET A 155 -9.75 8.21 9.64
C MET A 155 -10.59 9.29 8.95
N ILE A 156 -11.88 9.04 8.71
CA ILE A 156 -12.80 10.02 8.11
C ILE A 156 -12.85 11.29 8.97
N GLY A 157 -13.08 11.16 10.27
CA GLY A 157 -13.18 12.31 11.18
C GLY A 157 -11.88 13.09 11.33
N LEU A 158 -10.71 12.47 11.11
CA LEU A 158 -9.42 13.16 11.06
C LEU A 158 -9.26 13.97 9.77
N PHE A 159 -9.52 13.37 8.61
CA PHE A 159 -9.40 14.08 7.33
C PHE A 159 -10.47 15.17 7.17
N GLU A 160 -11.67 14.99 7.74
CA GLU A 160 -12.69 16.05 7.77
C GLU A 160 -12.26 17.25 8.63
N ARG A 161 -11.60 17.03 9.77
CA ARG A 161 -11.03 18.11 10.57
C ARG A 161 -9.90 18.84 9.84
N ALA A 162 -9.06 18.11 9.11
CA ALA A 162 -8.05 18.72 8.26
C ALA A 162 -8.70 19.62 7.19
N LEU A 163 -9.75 19.16 6.51
CA LEU A 163 -10.48 19.94 5.50
C LEU A 163 -11.28 21.11 6.08
N ALA A 164 -11.68 21.04 7.35
CA ALA A 164 -12.31 22.18 8.02
C ALA A 164 -11.30 23.32 8.26
N LEU A 165 -10.01 23.00 8.46
CA LEU A 165 -8.93 23.98 8.62
C LEU A 165 -8.33 24.44 7.29
N ASP A 166 -8.17 23.52 6.34
CA ASP A 166 -7.70 23.78 4.98
C ASP A 166 -8.59 23.07 3.93
N PRO A 167 -9.65 23.74 3.44
CA PRO A 167 -10.57 23.16 2.46
C PRO A 167 -9.94 22.81 1.10
N GLN A 168 -8.77 23.39 0.78
CA GLN A 168 -8.07 23.17 -0.50
C GLN A 168 -6.92 22.15 -0.36
N SER A 169 -6.78 21.50 0.80
CA SER A 169 -5.75 20.50 1.03
C SER A 169 -5.91 19.30 0.09
N VAL A 170 -5.07 19.25 -0.94
CA VAL A 170 -4.98 18.13 -1.90
C VAL A 170 -4.77 16.79 -1.19
N GLU A 171 -3.94 16.78 -0.15
CA GLU A 171 -3.64 15.57 0.60
C GLU A 171 -4.84 15.09 1.42
N ALA A 172 -5.51 15.97 2.17
CA ALA A 172 -6.69 15.57 2.93
C ALA A 172 -7.85 15.13 2.02
N GLN A 173 -8.07 15.81 0.89
CA GLN A 173 -9.06 15.41 -0.12
C GLN A 173 -8.75 14.00 -0.67
N SER A 174 -7.48 13.76 -1.02
CA SER A 174 -7.01 12.48 -1.58
C SER A 174 -7.17 11.33 -0.59
N TRP A 175 -6.76 11.51 0.67
CA TRP A 175 -6.89 10.48 1.69
C TRP A 175 -8.35 10.18 2.04
N LEU A 176 -9.18 11.21 2.19
CA LEU A 176 -10.61 11.01 2.47
C LEU A 176 -11.29 10.24 1.32
N ALA A 177 -10.99 10.59 0.07
CA ALA A 177 -11.49 9.85 -1.10
C ALA A 177 -11.07 8.37 -1.08
N VAL A 178 -9.81 8.07 -0.72
CA VAL A 178 -9.33 6.68 -0.63
C VAL A 178 -10.07 5.90 0.46
N VAL A 179 -10.29 6.48 1.65
CA VAL A 179 -11.00 5.81 2.75
C VAL A 179 -12.45 5.54 2.37
N LEU A 180 -13.14 6.52 1.78
CA LEU A 180 -14.53 6.38 1.31
C LEU A 180 -14.66 5.29 0.23
N SER A 181 -13.75 5.27 -0.76
CA SER A 181 -13.76 4.25 -1.81
C SER A 181 -13.47 2.84 -1.28
N ASN A 182 -12.55 2.72 -0.31
CA ASN A 182 -12.21 1.44 0.29
C ASN A 182 -13.35 0.87 1.12
N ARG A 183 -14.04 1.68 1.94
CA ARG A 183 -15.17 1.21 2.75
C ARG A 183 -16.38 0.79 1.91
N ALA A 184 -16.59 1.46 0.77
CA ALA A 184 -17.60 1.05 -0.22
C ALA A 184 -17.23 -0.31 -0.83
N LEU A 185 -15.96 -0.50 -1.21
CA LEU A 185 -15.48 -1.75 -1.81
C LEU A 185 -15.52 -2.93 -0.83
N SER A 186 -15.19 -2.71 0.46
CA SER A 186 -15.22 -3.75 1.50
C SER A 186 -16.63 -4.14 1.94
N GLY A 187 -17.67 -3.41 1.54
CA GLY A 187 -19.05 -3.67 1.98
C GLY A 187 -19.31 -3.29 3.43
N THR A 188 -18.57 -2.29 3.94
CA THR A 188 -18.70 -1.78 5.31
C THR A 188 -19.28 -0.36 5.33
N SER A 189 -19.90 0.07 4.21
CA SER A 189 -20.55 1.37 4.07
C SER A 189 -22.06 1.18 4.09
N ASP A 190 -22.75 2.01 4.86
CA ASP A 190 -24.22 2.08 4.88
C ASP A 190 -24.79 2.74 3.62
N SER A 191 -23.96 3.52 2.89
CA SER A 191 -24.35 4.23 1.67
C SER A 191 -23.20 4.30 0.67
N ALA A 192 -22.86 3.14 0.09
CA ALA A 192 -21.74 3.02 -0.85
C ALA A 192 -21.85 4.01 -2.03
N GLY A 193 -23.06 4.27 -2.54
CA GLY A 193 -23.27 5.23 -3.62
C GLY A 193 -22.90 6.67 -3.24
N ALA A 194 -23.33 7.12 -2.04
CA ALA A 194 -23.02 8.46 -1.56
C ALA A 194 -21.52 8.63 -1.29
N ASP A 195 -20.87 7.61 -0.74
CA ASP A 195 -19.43 7.62 -0.50
C ASP A 195 -18.63 7.73 -1.79
N LEU A 196 -19.00 6.95 -2.81
CA LEU A 196 -18.32 6.96 -4.10
C LEU A 196 -18.53 8.29 -4.84
N ALA A 197 -19.72 8.89 -4.75
CA ALA A 197 -19.97 10.21 -5.31
C ALA A 197 -19.13 11.29 -4.60
N ARG A 198 -19.05 11.24 -3.26
CA ARG A 198 -18.20 12.14 -2.48
C ARG A 198 -16.72 11.96 -2.79
N ALA A 199 -16.25 10.71 -2.88
CA ALA A 199 -14.87 10.39 -3.22
C ALA A 199 -14.48 10.89 -4.62
N GLU A 200 -15.37 10.75 -5.61
CA GLU A 200 -15.15 11.27 -6.96
C GLU A 200 -15.06 12.81 -6.99
N GLY A 201 -15.91 13.49 -6.23
CA GLY A 201 -15.83 14.95 -6.07
C GLY A 201 -14.52 15.42 -5.43
N LEU A 202 -14.10 14.77 -4.34
CA LEU A 202 -12.87 15.11 -3.61
C LEU A 202 -11.62 14.89 -4.48
N VAL A 203 -11.50 13.75 -5.16
CA VAL A 203 -10.34 13.50 -6.03
C VAL A 203 -10.33 14.39 -7.28
N GLY A 204 -11.51 14.78 -7.77
CA GLY A 204 -11.64 15.78 -8.83
C GLY A 204 -11.08 17.14 -8.41
N GLN A 205 -11.40 17.60 -7.19
CA GLN A 205 -10.85 18.83 -6.61
C GLN A 205 -9.32 18.73 -6.43
N ALA A 206 -8.83 17.61 -5.89
CA ALA A 206 -7.41 17.37 -5.68
C ALA A 206 -6.60 17.46 -6.99
N LEU A 207 -7.11 16.86 -8.07
CA LEU A 207 -6.49 16.91 -9.39
C LEU A 207 -6.64 18.27 -10.08
N ALA A 208 -7.71 19.02 -9.82
CA ALA A 208 -7.84 20.38 -10.31
C ALA A 208 -6.79 21.32 -9.68
N ALA A 209 -6.53 21.15 -8.37
CA ALA A 209 -5.52 21.92 -7.66
C ALA A 209 -4.08 21.47 -7.96
N SER A 210 -3.85 20.16 -8.17
CA SER A 210 -2.54 19.61 -8.48
C SER A 210 -2.60 18.53 -9.57
N PRO A 211 -2.69 18.92 -10.86
CA PRO A 211 -2.84 17.98 -11.99
C PRO A 211 -1.70 16.96 -12.13
N GLY A 212 -0.50 17.27 -11.63
CA GLY A 212 0.67 16.37 -11.67
C GLY A 212 0.79 15.44 -10.46
N SER A 213 -0.18 15.41 -9.55
CA SER A 213 -0.07 14.60 -8.32
C SER A 213 -0.22 13.12 -8.62
N ALA A 214 0.90 12.39 -8.58
CA ALA A 214 0.91 10.93 -8.73
C ALA A 214 -0.02 10.23 -7.72
N TYR A 215 -0.07 10.74 -6.49
CA TYR A 215 -0.94 10.19 -5.46
C TYR A 215 -2.43 10.42 -5.78
N ALA A 216 -2.81 11.62 -6.23
CA ALA A 216 -4.19 11.91 -6.62
C ALA A 216 -4.65 11.07 -7.82
N HIS A 217 -3.77 10.83 -8.80
CA HIS A 217 -4.02 9.88 -9.89
C HIS A 217 -4.25 8.45 -9.38
N ALA A 218 -3.41 7.95 -8.47
CA ALA A 218 -3.62 6.63 -7.86
C ALA A 218 -4.95 6.55 -7.11
N VAL A 219 -5.33 7.60 -6.36
CA VAL A 219 -6.62 7.68 -5.66
C VAL A 219 -7.79 7.69 -6.65
N LYS A 220 -7.69 8.43 -7.76
CA LYS A 220 -8.72 8.43 -8.80
C LYS A 220 -8.91 7.04 -9.40
N GLY A 221 -7.80 6.32 -9.63
CA GLY A 221 -7.84 4.91 -10.03
C GLY A 221 -8.60 4.04 -9.02
N HIS A 222 -8.40 4.23 -7.71
CA HIS A 222 -9.13 3.49 -6.67
C HIS A 222 -10.62 3.83 -6.63
N VAL A 223 -10.99 5.11 -6.76
CA VAL A 223 -12.39 5.54 -6.85
C VAL A 223 -13.07 4.91 -8.07
N LEU A 224 -12.46 5.01 -9.25
CA LEU A 224 -12.97 4.42 -10.49
C LEU A 224 -13.11 2.88 -10.37
N ARG A 225 -12.12 2.21 -9.76
CA ARG A 225 -12.19 0.78 -9.48
C ARG A 225 -13.38 0.42 -8.59
N ALA A 226 -13.61 1.19 -7.52
CA ALA A 226 -14.72 0.95 -6.60
C ALA A 226 -16.08 1.19 -7.29
N GLN A 227 -16.14 2.10 -8.27
CA GLN A 227 -17.27 2.30 -9.19
C GLN A 227 -17.35 1.26 -10.33
N ARG A 228 -16.50 0.22 -10.31
CA ARG A 228 -16.41 -0.83 -11.35
C ARG A 228 -15.95 -0.34 -12.74
N ARG A 229 -15.36 0.85 -12.82
CA ARG A 229 -14.83 1.47 -14.04
C ARG A 229 -13.35 1.12 -14.26
N CYS A 230 -13.00 -0.17 -14.19
CA CYS A 230 -11.60 -0.62 -14.24
C CYS A 230 -10.86 -0.21 -15.52
N LYS A 231 -11.55 -0.11 -16.67
CA LYS A 231 -10.93 0.36 -17.92
C LYS A 231 -10.46 1.82 -17.83
N GLU A 232 -11.20 2.66 -17.11
CA GLU A 232 -10.85 4.06 -16.86
C GLU A 232 -9.85 4.19 -15.71
N ALA A 233 -9.86 3.27 -14.75
CA ALA A 233 -8.93 3.27 -13.62
C ALA A 233 -7.48 2.96 -14.02
N ILE A 234 -7.27 2.05 -14.98
CA ILE A 234 -5.94 1.62 -15.43
C ILE A 234 -5.05 2.79 -15.86
N PRO A 235 -5.46 3.68 -16.79
CA PRO A 235 -4.60 4.79 -17.21
C PRO A 235 -4.27 5.76 -16.06
N GLU A 236 -5.13 5.88 -15.04
CA GLU A 236 -4.84 6.71 -13.86
C GLU A 236 -3.73 6.08 -13.00
N PHE A 237 -3.78 4.77 -12.77
CA PHE A 237 -2.70 4.05 -12.09
C PHE A 237 -1.39 4.07 -12.89
N GLU A 238 -1.46 3.90 -14.21
CA GLU A 238 -0.28 3.96 -15.09
C GLU A 238 0.34 5.37 -15.08
N THR A 239 -0.48 6.42 -15.08
CA THR A 239 -0.03 7.82 -14.92
C THR A 239 0.69 8.02 -13.58
N ALA A 240 0.10 7.52 -12.50
CA ALA A 240 0.69 7.58 -11.17
C ALA A 240 2.06 6.88 -11.11
N LEU A 241 2.18 5.68 -11.71
CA LEU A 241 3.41 4.90 -11.75
C LEU A 241 4.45 5.46 -12.73
N ALA A 242 4.03 6.15 -13.79
CA ALA A 242 4.94 6.86 -14.68
C ALA A 242 5.63 8.04 -13.96
N SER A 243 4.89 8.75 -13.10
CA SER A 243 5.41 9.85 -12.28
C SER A 243 6.23 9.34 -11.07
N ASN A 244 5.74 8.30 -10.39
CA ASN A 244 6.42 7.67 -9.26
C ASN A 244 6.33 6.14 -9.37
N ARG A 245 7.38 5.53 -9.93
CA ARG A 245 7.48 4.08 -10.16
C ARG A 245 7.43 3.24 -8.88
N ASN A 246 7.72 3.86 -7.74
CA ASN A 246 7.75 3.22 -6.43
C ASN A 246 6.49 3.51 -5.60
N LEU A 247 5.43 4.08 -6.21
CA LEU A 247 4.19 4.41 -5.53
C LEU A 247 3.33 3.16 -5.27
N VAL A 248 3.62 2.51 -4.14
CA VAL A 248 3.05 1.23 -3.72
C VAL A 248 1.51 1.20 -3.73
N VAL A 249 0.85 2.31 -3.39
CA VAL A 249 -0.62 2.40 -3.35
C VAL A 249 -1.29 2.15 -4.71
N ALA A 250 -0.59 2.41 -5.83
CA ALA A 250 -1.15 2.19 -7.17
C ALA A 250 -1.18 0.70 -7.59
N PHE A 251 -0.22 -0.10 -7.12
CA PHE A 251 -0.04 -1.50 -7.58
C PHE A 251 -1.25 -2.39 -7.27
N SER A 252 -1.81 -2.29 -6.06
CA SER A 252 -2.97 -3.11 -5.68
C SER A 252 -4.17 -2.83 -6.58
N GLY A 253 -4.49 -1.54 -6.76
CA GLY A 253 -5.62 -1.11 -7.57
C GLY A 253 -5.45 -1.54 -9.03
N LEU A 254 -4.25 -1.35 -9.58
CA LEU A 254 -3.91 -1.78 -10.94
C LEU A 254 -4.04 -3.30 -11.11
N ALA A 255 -3.48 -4.09 -10.19
CA ALA A 255 -3.55 -5.56 -10.23
C ALA A 255 -5.02 -6.04 -10.25
N TRP A 256 -5.87 -5.48 -9.39
CA TRP A 256 -7.30 -5.82 -9.39
C TRP A 256 -8.03 -5.36 -10.67
N CYS A 257 -7.65 -4.23 -11.25
CA CYS A 257 -8.23 -3.79 -12.53
C CYS A 257 -7.78 -4.67 -13.70
N LYS A 258 -6.50 -5.03 -13.77
CA LYS A 258 -5.94 -5.97 -14.77
C LYS A 258 -6.64 -7.31 -14.72
N LEU A 259 -6.90 -7.85 -13.52
CA LEU A 259 -7.72 -9.04 -13.35
C LEU A 259 -9.11 -8.85 -13.97
N ASN A 260 -9.82 -7.77 -13.63
CA ASN A 260 -11.17 -7.52 -14.13
C ASN A 260 -11.23 -7.29 -15.64
N THR A 261 -10.18 -6.74 -16.24
CA THR A 261 -10.10 -6.49 -17.69
C THR A 261 -9.53 -7.66 -18.50
N GLY A 262 -9.10 -8.74 -17.84
CA GLY A 262 -8.68 -9.99 -18.49
C GLY A 262 -7.18 -10.23 -18.56
N SER A 263 -6.35 -9.27 -18.13
CA SER A 263 -4.90 -9.37 -18.02
C SER A 263 -4.48 -10.10 -16.73
N ILE A 264 -4.96 -11.34 -16.54
CA ILE A 264 -4.73 -12.11 -15.30
C ILE A 264 -3.25 -12.42 -15.07
N GLU A 265 -2.48 -12.54 -16.16
CA GLU A 265 -1.06 -12.86 -16.17
C GLU A 265 -0.20 -11.71 -15.59
N GLU A 266 -0.68 -10.47 -15.63
CA GLU A 266 0.02 -9.29 -15.08
C GLU A 266 -0.19 -9.13 -13.56
N VAL A 267 -1.18 -9.81 -12.97
CA VAL A 267 -1.61 -9.57 -11.59
C VAL A 267 -0.58 -9.97 -10.55
N ILE A 268 -0.01 -11.18 -10.67
CA ILE A 268 1.00 -11.70 -9.74
C ILE A 268 2.28 -10.84 -9.80
N PRO A 269 2.87 -10.55 -10.99
CA PRO A 269 4.03 -9.66 -11.09
C PRO A 269 3.84 -8.30 -10.41
N LEU A 270 2.67 -7.67 -10.59
CA LEU A 270 2.36 -6.39 -9.96
C LEU A 270 2.28 -6.50 -8.43
N ALA A 271 1.62 -7.53 -7.92
CA ALA A 271 1.49 -7.78 -6.49
C ALA A 271 2.86 -8.10 -5.84
N GLU A 272 3.69 -8.90 -6.49
CA GLU A 272 5.04 -9.21 -6.02
C GLU A 272 5.95 -7.98 -6.04
N GLN A 273 5.83 -7.10 -7.04
CA GLN A 273 6.57 -5.85 -7.06
C GLN A 273 6.20 -4.95 -5.86
N ALA A 274 4.91 -4.85 -5.53
CA ALA A 274 4.47 -4.12 -4.35
C ALA A 274 5.04 -4.72 -3.05
N ILE A 275 5.02 -6.05 -2.92
CA ILE A 275 5.61 -6.77 -1.78
C ILE A 275 7.13 -6.52 -1.68
N ARG A 276 7.84 -6.49 -2.82
CA ARG A 276 9.29 -6.18 -2.83
C ARG A 276 9.57 -4.75 -2.38
N LEU A 277 8.76 -3.79 -2.82
CA LEU A 277 8.89 -2.37 -2.46
C LEU A 277 8.50 -2.09 -1.00
N SER A 278 7.50 -2.79 -0.46
CA SER A 278 7.02 -2.56 0.91
C SER A 278 6.67 -3.89 1.60
N PRO A 279 7.66 -4.70 2.03
CA PRO A 279 7.40 -6.03 2.59
C PRO A 279 6.77 -6.03 3.99
N ARG A 280 6.66 -4.85 4.62
CA ARG A 280 5.99 -4.63 5.92
C ARG A 280 4.81 -3.67 5.79
N ASP A 281 4.28 -3.50 4.58
CA ASP A 281 3.17 -2.60 4.34
C ASP A 281 1.92 -3.01 5.15
N PRO A 282 1.20 -2.07 5.77
CA PRO A 282 -0.09 -2.38 6.40
C PRO A 282 -1.11 -2.96 5.42
N LEU A 283 -1.00 -2.63 4.13
CA LEU A 283 -1.92 -3.07 3.08
C LEU A 283 -1.43 -4.34 2.37
N ILE A 284 -0.35 -4.98 2.84
CA ILE A 284 0.25 -6.16 2.19
C ILE A 284 -0.73 -7.32 1.99
N GLY A 285 -1.72 -7.44 2.88
CA GLY A 285 -2.78 -8.44 2.78
C GLY A 285 -3.60 -8.36 1.51
N TYR A 286 -3.76 -7.17 0.91
CA TYR A 286 -4.47 -7.01 -0.36
C TYR A 286 -3.68 -7.58 -1.54
N TRP A 287 -2.35 -7.54 -1.50
CA TRP A 287 -1.49 -8.13 -2.54
C TRP A 287 -1.43 -9.65 -2.40
N TYR A 288 -1.29 -10.15 -1.17
CA TYR A 288 -1.42 -11.59 -0.90
C TYR A 288 -2.77 -12.12 -1.37
N SER A 289 -3.86 -11.36 -1.15
CA SER A 289 -5.19 -11.73 -1.60
C SER A 289 -5.31 -11.77 -3.13
N ALA A 290 -4.66 -10.83 -3.84
CA ALA A 290 -4.64 -10.81 -5.30
C ALA A 290 -3.91 -12.05 -5.85
N ILE A 291 -2.72 -12.38 -5.33
CA ILE A 291 -1.94 -13.55 -5.74
C ILE A 291 -2.73 -14.84 -5.47
N GLY A 292 -3.23 -15.02 -4.24
CA GLY A 292 -3.97 -16.21 -3.86
C GLY A 292 -5.26 -16.39 -4.67
N PHE A 293 -5.93 -15.29 -5.02
CA PHE A 293 -7.12 -15.37 -5.86
C PHE A 293 -6.81 -15.72 -7.31
N VAL A 294 -5.70 -15.25 -7.88
CA VAL A 294 -5.26 -15.67 -9.22
C VAL A 294 -4.95 -17.17 -9.23
N HIS A 295 -4.24 -17.68 -8.22
CA HIS A 295 -4.01 -19.12 -8.10
C HIS A 295 -5.34 -19.91 -8.03
N LEU A 296 -6.32 -19.42 -7.26
CA LEU A 296 -7.64 -20.04 -7.17
C LEU A 296 -8.34 -20.06 -8.54
N LEU A 297 -8.31 -18.96 -9.29
CA LEU A 297 -8.90 -18.85 -10.63
C LEU A 297 -8.18 -19.73 -11.67
N GLN A 298 -6.92 -20.07 -11.44
CA GLN A 298 -6.13 -21.00 -12.25
C GLN A 298 -6.21 -22.46 -11.76
N SER A 299 -7.13 -22.76 -10.84
CA SER A 299 -7.30 -24.09 -10.22
C SER A 299 -6.07 -24.61 -9.45
N ARG A 300 -5.12 -23.73 -9.12
CA ARG A 300 -3.93 -24.00 -8.29
C ARG A 300 -4.30 -23.86 -6.81
N THR A 301 -5.11 -24.80 -6.33
CA THR A 301 -5.81 -24.67 -5.04
C THR A 301 -4.86 -24.66 -3.84
N ASP A 302 -3.80 -25.48 -3.85
CA ASP A 302 -2.83 -25.51 -2.75
C ASP A 302 -2.07 -24.18 -2.64
N GLU A 303 -1.59 -23.63 -3.76
CA GLU A 303 -0.93 -22.32 -3.79
C GLU A 303 -1.88 -21.18 -3.41
N ALA A 304 -3.15 -21.28 -3.82
CA ALA A 304 -4.18 -20.32 -3.43
C ALA A 304 -4.34 -20.26 -1.91
N ILE A 305 -4.41 -21.42 -1.24
CA ILE A 305 -4.53 -21.50 0.23
C ILE A 305 -3.33 -20.84 0.90
N VAL A 306 -2.10 -21.13 0.47
CA VAL A 306 -0.88 -20.54 1.05
C VAL A 306 -0.94 -19.01 1.04
N TRP A 307 -1.28 -18.41 -0.10
CA TRP A 307 -1.34 -16.95 -0.22
C TRP A 307 -2.55 -16.33 0.45
N LEU A 308 -3.70 -16.98 0.40
CA LEU A 308 -4.91 -16.50 1.06
C LEU A 308 -4.82 -16.61 2.59
N GLU A 309 -4.10 -17.59 3.14
CA GLU A 309 -3.79 -17.66 4.57
C GLU A 309 -2.88 -16.51 5.01
N LYS A 310 -1.84 -16.18 4.22
CA LYS A 310 -1.03 -14.97 4.45
C LYS A 310 -1.90 -13.71 4.42
N ALA A 311 -2.82 -13.61 3.46
CA ALA A 311 -3.76 -12.51 3.37
C ALA A 311 -4.66 -12.43 4.62
N ARG A 312 -5.20 -13.56 5.08
CA ARG A 312 -6.08 -13.63 6.27
C ARG A 312 -5.34 -13.20 7.53
N SER A 313 -4.07 -13.58 7.67
CA SER A 313 -3.24 -13.15 8.80
C SER A 313 -2.95 -11.65 8.77
N ALA A 314 -2.77 -11.06 7.58
CA ALA A 314 -2.50 -9.63 7.42
C ALA A 314 -3.76 -8.74 7.53
N ILE A 315 -4.89 -9.19 7.00
CA ILE A 315 -6.17 -8.45 6.97
C ILE A 315 -7.34 -9.33 7.45
N PRO A 316 -7.38 -9.71 8.75
CA PRO A 316 -8.32 -10.71 9.26
C PRO A 316 -9.80 -10.28 9.16
N ALA A 317 -10.07 -8.98 9.12
CA ALA A 317 -11.40 -8.40 9.02
C ALA A 317 -11.90 -8.20 7.58
N TYR A 318 -11.18 -8.69 6.55
CA TYR A 318 -11.57 -8.50 5.16
C TYR A 318 -12.45 -9.66 4.63
N PRO A 319 -13.75 -9.44 4.35
CA PRO A 319 -14.69 -10.54 4.06
C PRO A 319 -14.34 -11.37 2.83
N PHE A 320 -13.79 -10.73 1.78
CA PHE A 320 -13.46 -11.43 0.54
C PHE A 320 -12.29 -12.40 0.68
N VAL A 321 -11.35 -12.18 1.62
CA VAL A 321 -10.29 -13.17 1.88
C VAL A 321 -10.89 -14.42 2.50
N ARG A 322 -11.85 -14.25 3.43
CA ARG A 322 -12.58 -15.34 4.09
C ARG A 322 -13.36 -16.17 3.08
N SER A 323 -14.15 -15.53 2.22
CA SER A 323 -14.93 -16.26 1.20
C SER A 323 -14.04 -16.99 0.18
N ARG A 324 -12.89 -16.42 -0.19
CA ARG A 324 -11.92 -17.09 -1.08
C ARG A 324 -11.26 -18.29 -0.42
N LEU A 325 -10.92 -18.21 0.86
CA LEU A 325 -10.44 -19.37 1.63
C LEU A 325 -11.52 -20.43 1.77
N ALA A 326 -12.77 -20.04 2.04
CA ALA A 326 -13.89 -20.97 2.08
C ALA A 326 -14.00 -21.77 0.78
N SER A 327 -13.95 -21.06 -0.37
CA SER A 327 -13.91 -21.70 -1.68
C SER A 327 -12.71 -22.63 -1.85
N ALA A 328 -11.51 -22.19 -1.50
CA ALA A 328 -10.28 -22.96 -1.71
C ALA A 328 -10.23 -24.23 -0.85
N TYR A 329 -10.58 -24.13 0.45
CA TYR A 329 -10.69 -25.28 1.34
C TYR A 329 -11.74 -26.28 0.86
N ALA A 330 -12.91 -25.81 0.41
CA ALA A 330 -13.95 -26.69 -0.10
C ALA A 330 -13.54 -27.42 -1.40
N LEU A 331 -12.79 -26.75 -2.29
CA LEU A 331 -12.22 -27.40 -3.48
C LEU A 331 -11.18 -28.46 -3.12
N ARG A 332 -10.44 -28.27 -2.02
CA ARG A 332 -9.48 -29.25 -1.46
C ARG A 332 -10.14 -30.37 -0.66
N GLY A 333 -11.43 -30.27 -0.34
CA GLY A 333 -12.17 -31.25 0.47
C GLY A 333 -12.15 -30.99 1.98
N GLU A 334 -11.67 -29.83 2.42
CA GLU A 334 -11.61 -29.42 3.83
C GLU A 334 -12.90 -28.71 4.26
N THR A 335 -14.01 -29.44 4.26
CA THR A 335 -15.37 -28.89 4.41
C THR A 335 -15.59 -28.11 5.72
N GLU A 336 -15.05 -28.56 6.84
CA GLU A 336 -15.21 -27.86 8.13
C GLU A 336 -14.51 -26.49 8.13
N ARG A 337 -13.27 -26.43 7.63
CA ARG A 337 -12.54 -25.17 7.48
C ARG A 337 -13.23 -24.25 6.48
N ALA A 338 -13.78 -24.80 5.41
CA ALA A 338 -14.54 -24.04 4.44
C ALA A 338 -15.79 -23.38 5.05
N ALA A 339 -16.58 -24.14 5.81
CA ALA A 339 -17.77 -23.64 6.48
C ALA A 339 -17.45 -22.55 7.52
N ALA A 340 -16.37 -22.73 8.29
CA ALA A 340 -15.91 -21.75 9.26
C ALA A 340 -15.52 -20.41 8.61
N GLU A 341 -14.75 -20.44 7.52
CA GLU A 341 -14.37 -19.22 6.81
C GLU A 341 -15.58 -18.55 6.13
N LEU A 342 -16.54 -19.31 5.61
CA LEU A 342 -17.76 -18.76 5.04
C LEU A 342 -18.64 -18.08 6.10
N ALA A 343 -18.78 -18.69 7.29
CA ALA A 343 -19.48 -18.08 8.41
C ALA A 343 -18.84 -16.76 8.84
N GLU A 344 -17.50 -16.70 8.90
CA GLU A 344 -16.78 -15.48 9.23
C GLU A 344 -16.92 -14.40 8.13
N ALA A 345 -16.92 -14.79 6.85
CA ALA A 345 -17.19 -13.87 5.75
C ALA A 345 -18.55 -13.17 5.90
N ARG A 346 -19.59 -13.93 6.29
CA ARG A 346 -20.95 -13.41 6.55
C ARG A 346 -20.98 -12.50 7.77
N ARG A 347 -20.23 -12.82 8.82
CA ARG A 347 -20.17 -12.00 10.04
C ARG A 347 -19.50 -10.64 9.81
N LEU A 348 -18.51 -10.58 8.92
CA LEU A 348 -17.70 -9.38 8.70
C LEU A 348 -18.32 -8.38 7.70
N VAL A 349 -19.25 -8.83 6.84
CA VAL A 349 -19.89 -7.94 5.86
C VAL A 349 -21.14 -7.28 6.45
N GLY A 350 -21.43 -6.03 6.03
CA GLY A 350 -22.61 -5.29 6.49
C GLY A 350 -23.90 -5.57 5.71
N ASP A 351 -23.85 -6.45 4.71
CA ASP A 351 -24.99 -6.80 3.84
C ASP A 351 -25.15 -8.32 3.70
N ASP A 352 -26.11 -8.77 2.90
CA ASP A 352 -26.42 -10.19 2.69
C ASP A 352 -25.70 -10.80 1.49
N ARG A 353 -24.62 -10.18 0.96
CA ARG A 353 -23.97 -10.66 -0.28
C ARG A 353 -23.45 -12.09 -0.22
N PHE A 354 -23.08 -12.58 0.96
CA PHE A 354 -22.60 -13.96 1.17
C PHE A 354 -23.71 -14.92 1.62
N SER A 355 -24.99 -14.53 1.56
CA SER A 355 -26.09 -15.45 1.84
C SER A 355 -26.26 -16.48 0.73
N SER A 356 -26.07 -16.09 -0.54
CA SER A 356 -26.21 -16.96 -1.71
C SER A 356 -25.29 -16.53 -2.86
N ILE A 357 -25.09 -17.46 -3.81
CA ILE A 357 -24.28 -17.22 -5.01
C ILE A 357 -24.92 -16.10 -5.86
N ALA A 358 -26.25 -16.08 -5.99
CA ALA A 358 -26.96 -15.05 -6.73
C ALA A 358 -26.72 -13.64 -6.17
N ARG A 359 -26.81 -13.47 -4.84
CA ARG A 359 -26.53 -12.17 -4.20
C ARG A 359 -25.07 -11.75 -4.35
N LEU A 360 -24.14 -12.69 -4.23
CA LEU A 360 -22.72 -12.41 -4.42
C LEU A 360 -22.41 -11.96 -5.85
N LYS A 361 -23.06 -12.57 -6.85
CA LYS A 361 -22.95 -12.18 -8.26
C LYS A 361 -23.51 -10.77 -8.49
N ALA A 362 -24.70 -10.50 -7.94
CA ALA A 362 -25.36 -9.20 -8.00
C ALA A 362 -24.53 -8.08 -7.36
N ALA A 363 -23.82 -8.37 -6.25
CA ALA A 363 -22.89 -7.44 -5.60
C ALA A 363 -21.63 -7.11 -6.43
N GLY A 364 -21.48 -7.72 -7.61
CA GLY A 364 -20.51 -7.33 -8.61
C GLY A 364 -19.32 -8.29 -8.71
N SER A 365 -19.60 -9.54 -9.08
CA SER A 365 -18.58 -10.43 -9.65
C SER A 365 -18.13 -9.88 -11.01
N GLY A 366 -17.21 -8.92 -10.93
CA GLY A 366 -16.62 -8.21 -12.05
C GLY A 366 -15.75 -9.12 -12.91
N GLY A 367 -15.48 -8.66 -14.13
CA GLY A 367 -14.67 -9.40 -15.09
C GLY A 367 -15.22 -9.31 -16.50
N VAL A 368 -14.33 -9.32 -17.48
CA VAL A 368 -14.65 -9.71 -18.86
C VAL A 368 -15.15 -11.16 -18.92
N PRO A 369 -15.85 -11.60 -19.98
CA PRO A 369 -16.43 -12.95 -20.05
C PRO A 369 -15.46 -14.09 -19.71
N LYS A 370 -14.21 -14.02 -20.18
CA LYS A 370 -13.14 -15.00 -19.86
C LYS A 370 -12.93 -15.13 -18.34
N ILE A 371 -12.91 -14.02 -17.61
CA ILE A 371 -12.67 -13.99 -16.17
C ILE A 371 -13.90 -14.49 -15.41
N ARG A 372 -15.12 -14.13 -15.86
CA ARG A 372 -16.35 -14.66 -15.26
C ARG A 372 -16.44 -16.18 -15.38
N ALA A 373 -16.02 -16.75 -16.50
CA ALA A 373 -15.95 -18.19 -16.67
C ALA A 373 -15.02 -18.86 -15.64
N LEU A 374 -13.87 -18.24 -15.32
CA LEU A 374 -12.98 -18.73 -14.26
C LEU A 374 -13.64 -18.65 -12.88
N TYR A 375 -14.35 -17.56 -12.58
CA TYR A 375 -15.09 -17.44 -11.32
C TYR A 375 -16.12 -18.55 -11.15
N GLU A 376 -16.91 -18.86 -12.19
CA GLU A 376 -17.88 -19.96 -12.15
C GLU A 376 -17.21 -21.31 -11.94
N ALA A 377 -16.12 -21.57 -12.67
CA ALA A 377 -15.41 -22.84 -12.65
C ALA A 377 -14.70 -23.10 -11.31
N THR A 378 -14.27 -22.07 -10.60
CA THR A 378 -13.48 -22.22 -9.36
C THR A 378 -14.15 -21.58 -8.16
N TYR A 379 -14.18 -20.25 -8.07
CA TYR A 379 -14.62 -19.53 -6.87
C TYR A 379 -16.06 -19.85 -6.46
N PHE A 380 -17.01 -19.81 -7.40
CA PHE A 380 -18.40 -20.16 -7.11
C PHE A 380 -18.60 -21.65 -6.94
N ALA A 381 -17.88 -22.49 -7.69
CA ALA A 381 -17.90 -23.94 -7.48
C ALA A 381 -17.43 -24.33 -6.07
N GLY A 382 -16.37 -23.70 -5.56
CA GLY A 382 -15.90 -23.89 -4.20
C GLY A 382 -16.87 -23.37 -3.15
N LEU A 383 -17.46 -22.18 -3.34
CA LEU A 383 -18.49 -21.67 -2.42
C LEU A 383 -19.74 -22.56 -2.34
N ARG A 384 -20.18 -23.15 -3.46
CA ARG A 384 -21.25 -24.15 -3.46
C ARG A 384 -20.87 -25.38 -2.63
N LYS A 385 -19.65 -25.90 -2.81
CA LYS A 385 -19.11 -26.99 -1.99
C LYS A 385 -18.96 -26.62 -0.50
N ALA A 386 -18.75 -25.34 -0.19
CA ALA A 386 -18.70 -24.82 1.17
C ALA A 386 -20.10 -24.65 1.81
N GLY A 387 -21.18 -24.98 1.09
CA GLY A 387 -22.55 -24.88 1.59
C GLY A 387 -23.23 -23.53 1.39
N MET A 388 -22.73 -22.69 0.46
CA MET A 388 -23.46 -21.49 0.04
C MET A 388 -24.60 -21.88 -0.92
N PRO A 389 -25.86 -21.50 -0.66
CA PRO A 389 -27.00 -21.76 -1.55
C PRO A 389 -26.91 -20.95 -2.85
N GLU A 390 -27.64 -21.38 -3.88
CA GLU A 390 -27.66 -20.68 -5.17
C GLU A 390 -28.50 -19.39 -5.11
N GLU A 391 -29.68 -19.44 -4.49
CA GLU A 391 -30.65 -18.34 -4.36
C GLU A 391 -30.66 -17.67 -2.98
#